data_AF-A0A2R6GAG0-F1
#
_entry.id   AF-A0A2R6GAG0-F1
#
_cell.length_a   1.000
_cell.length_b   1.000
_cell.length_c   1.000
_cell.angle_alpha   90.00
_cell.angle_beta   90.00
_cell.angle_gamma   90.00
#
_symmetry.space_group_name_H-M   'P 1'
#
loop_
_entity.id
_entity.type
_entity.pdbx_description
1 polymer ?
#
loop_
_entity_poly.entity_id
_entity_poly.type
_entity_poly.pdbx_seq_one_letter_code
_entity_poly.pdbx_strand_id
1 'polypeptide(L)'
;MDTATTTIDGSVGWRNRPPALLTCPRCGDEIYQANARDEIDCPHCVEMVDPEEFADLELLAMECPVCRNRMRHGQRHPERFDFPEWATCDSCRYHWEFKHSYD
;
A
#
# COMPACT_ATOMS: atom_id res chain seq x y z
N MET A 1 -1.46 -2.34 -37.54
CA MET A 1 -0.26 -2.40 -36.66
C MET A 1 -0.78 -1.85 -35.36
N ASP A 2 -1.32 -2.72 -34.52
CA ASP A 2 -2.15 -2.34 -33.38
C ASP A 2 -1.72 -3.19 -32.20
N THR A 3 -0.64 -2.75 -31.55
CA THR A 3 -0.22 -3.30 -30.26
C THR A 3 -1.07 -2.63 -29.18
N ALA A 4 -2.34 -3.03 -29.10
CA ALA A 4 -3.14 -2.74 -27.92
C ALA A 4 -2.70 -3.72 -26.83
N THR A 5 -1.69 -3.33 -26.03
CA THR A 5 -1.40 -3.98 -24.76
C THR A 5 -2.46 -3.51 -23.77
N THR A 6 -3.65 -4.11 -23.86
CA THR A 6 -4.81 -3.75 -23.04
C THR A 6 -4.69 -4.40 -21.66
N THR A 7 -4.95 -3.55 -20.65
CA THR A 7 -5.03 -3.78 -19.21
C THR A 7 -3.69 -3.84 -18.47
N ILE A 8 -3.16 -2.65 -18.15
CA ILE A 8 -2.50 -2.46 -16.86
C ILE A 8 -3.66 -2.55 -15.86
N ASP A 9 -3.83 -3.68 -15.17
CA ASP A 9 -4.74 -3.76 -14.02
C ASP A 9 -4.18 -2.79 -12.98
N GLY A 10 -4.65 -1.56 -13.08
CA GLY A 10 -4.19 -0.44 -12.29
C GLY A 10 -5.31 -0.01 -11.37
N SER A 11 -4.99 0.27 -10.11
CA SER A 11 -5.95 0.83 -9.17
C SER A 11 -5.52 2.21 -8.73
N VAL A 12 -6.51 3.04 -8.41
CA VAL A 12 -6.26 4.46 -8.13
C VAL A 12 -6.95 4.84 -6.82
N GLY A 13 -6.26 5.68 -6.04
CA GLY A 13 -6.76 6.26 -4.80
C GLY A 13 -6.49 5.42 -3.56
N TRP A 14 -6.46 6.09 -2.41
CA TRP A 14 -6.15 5.49 -1.10
C TRP A 14 -7.03 4.27 -0.76
N ARG A 15 -8.31 4.33 -1.13
CA ARG A 15 -9.30 3.30 -0.86
C ARG A 15 -8.99 1.95 -1.54
N ASN A 16 -8.17 1.97 -2.59
CA ASN A 16 -7.73 0.79 -3.35
C ASN A 16 -6.25 0.47 -3.12
N ARG A 17 -5.62 1.06 -2.09
CA ARG A 17 -4.22 0.83 -1.76
C ARG A 17 -3.98 -0.68 -1.59
N PRO A 18 -2.90 -1.21 -2.19
CA PRO A 18 -2.51 -2.60 -2.02
C PRO A 18 -2.33 -2.97 -0.54
N PRO A 19 -2.48 -4.26 -0.20
CA PRO A 19 -2.13 -4.75 1.13
C PRO A 19 -0.72 -4.31 1.53
N ALA A 20 -0.51 -4.07 2.83
CA ALA A 20 0.81 -3.73 3.35
C ALA A 20 1.21 -4.56 4.55
N LEU A 21 2.52 -4.68 4.71
CA LEU A 21 3.18 -5.13 5.93
C LEU A 21 3.74 -3.91 6.64
N LEU A 22 3.34 -3.74 7.89
CA LEU A 22 3.70 -2.62 8.76
C LEU A 22 4.43 -3.16 9.99
N THR A 23 5.30 -2.35 10.59
CA THR A 23 5.85 -2.64 11.91
C THR A 23 4.85 -2.23 13.00
N CYS A 24 4.55 -3.12 13.94
CA CYS A 24 3.75 -2.80 15.12
C CYS A 24 4.50 -1.78 16.00
N PRO A 25 3.87 -0.65 16.38
CA PRO A 25 4.53 0.38 17.17
C PRO A 25 4.79 -0.06 18.63
N ARG A 26 4.10 -1.10 19.10
CA ARG A 26 4.19 -1.60 20.48
C ARG A 26 5.22 -2.70 20.66
N CYS A 27 5.16 -3.75 19.84
CA CYS A 27 6.03 -4.93 19.99
C CYS A 27 7.06 -5.11 18.87
N GLY A 28 7.01 -4.31 17.81
CA GLY A 28 7.92 -4.39 16.66
C GLY A 28 7.65 -5.55 15.70
N ASP A 29 6.54 -6.28 15.87
CA ASP A 29 6.18 -7.41 15.01
C ASP A 29 5.50 -6.97 13.71
N GLU A 30 5.44 -7.85 12.72
CA GLU A 30 4.83 -7.57 11.43
C GLU A 30 3.29 -7.59 11.51
N ILE A 31 2.65 -6.52 11.03
CA ILE A 31 1.19 -6.42 10.89
C ILE A 31 0.84 -6.44 9.41
N TYR A 32 0.00 -7.38 9.00
CA TYR A 32 -0.53 -7.46 7.65
C TYR A 32 -1.89 -6.75 7.56
N GLN A 33 -1.94 -5.58 6.92
CA GLN A 33 -3.18 -4.87 6.64
C GLN A 33 -3.66 -5.18 5.22
N ALA A 34 -4.75 -5.95 5.12
CA ALA A 34 -5.29 -6.43 3.84
C ALA A 34 -5.98 -5.31 3.02
N ASN A 35 -6.84 -4.52 3.66
CA ASN A 35 -7.51 -3.38 3.01
C ASN A 35 -7.16 -2.07 3.71
N ALA A 36 -7.09 -0.99 2.93
CA ALA A 36 -6.69 0.33 3.41
C ALA A 36 -7.61 0.96 4.47
N ARG A 37 -8.79 0.39 4.72
CA ARG A 37 -9.76 0.88 5.70
C ARG A 37 -9.92 -0.04 6.91
N ASP A 38 -9.31 -1.22 6.86
CA ASP A 38 -9.39 -2.14 7.98
C ASP A 38 -8.52 -1.59 9.11
N GLU A 39 -8.93 -1.82 10.35
CA GLU A 39 -8.09 -1.58 11.51
C GLU A 39 -6.76 -2.32 11.36
N ILE A 40 -5.70 -1.71 11.86
CA ILE A 40 -4.36 -2.28 11.84
C ILE A 40 -4.19 -3.01 13.18
N ASP A 41 -4.57 -4.29 13.20
CA ASP A 41 -4.52 -5.14 14.39
C ASP A 41 -3.26 -6.00 14.41
N CYS A 42 -2.42 -5.80 15.42
CA CYS A 42 -1.25 -6.64 15.64
C CYS A 42 -1.62 -8.02 16.17
N PRO A 43 -1.37 -9.12 15.41
CA PRO A 43 -1.78 -10.46 15.83
C PRO A 43 -1.01 -10.99 17.05
N HIS A 44 0.06 -10.31 17.47
CA HIS A 44 0.93 -10.72 18.57
C HIS A 44 0.61 -10.03 19.89
N CYS A 45 0.39 -8.71 19.88
CA CYS A 45 0.16 -7.94 21.10
C CYS A 45 -1.25 -7.33 21.20
N VAL A 46 -2.08 -7.51 20.16
CA VAL A 46 -3.47 -7.01 20.07
C VAL A 46 -3.54 -5.48 20.20
N GLU A 47 -2.49 -4.80 19.75
CA GLU A 47 -2.52 -3.35 19.56
C GLU A 47 -3.37 -3.06 18.32
N MET A 48 -4.36 -2.19 18.47
CA MET A 48 -5.22 -1.74 17.39
C MET A 48 -4.85 -0.31 17.06
N VAL A 49 -4.47 -0.08 15.80
CA VAL A 49 -4.15 1.25 15.28
C VAL A 49 -5.19 1.62 14.23
N ASP A 50 -5.66 2.87 14.27
CA ASP A 50 -6.63 3.35 13.32
C ASP A 50 -6.04 3.39 11.91
N PRO A 51 -6.82 3.07 10.85
CA PRO A 51 -6.31 3.11 9.47
C PRO A 51 -5.86 4.50 9.02
N GLU A 52 -6.30 5.55 9.72
CA GLU A 52 -5.91 6.95 9.49
C GLU A 52 -4.49 7.25 9.99
N GLU A 53 -4.00 6.49 10.98
CA GLU A 53 -2.65 6.56 11.54
C GLU A 53 -1.63 5.72 10.75
N PHE A 54 -2.03 5.15 9.60
CA PHE A 54 -1.16 4.33 8.75
C PHE A 54 0.19 5.02 8.44
N ALA A 55 0.17 6.32 8.21
CA ALA A 55 1.35 7.10 7.86
C ALA A 55 2.36 7.25 9.01
N ASP A 56 1.92 7.03 10.25
CA ASP A 56 2.76 7.08 11.45
C ASP A 56 3.47 5.75 11.71
N LEU A 57 3.09 4.69 10.99
CA LEU A 57 3.69 3.36 11.10
C LEU A 57 4.79 3.16 10.07
N GLU A 58 5.82 2.39 10.46
CA GLU A 58 6.86 1.98 9.53
C GLU A 58 6.32 0.97 8.51
N LEU A 59 6.32 1.36 7.25
CA LEU A 59 5.97 0.49 6.13
C LEU A 59 7.16 -0.40 5.72
N LEU A 60 7.01 -1.71 5.91
CA LEU A 60 8.01 -2.71 5.53
C LEU A 60 7.90 -3.09 4.06
N ALA A 61 6.67 -3.32 3.58
CA ALA A 61 6.42 -3.69 2.19
C ALA A 61 4.96 -3.44 1.79
N MET A 62 4.73 -3.29 0.49
CA MET A 62 3.41 -3.45 -0.11
C MET A 62 3.35 -4.76 -0.90
N GLU A 63 2.21 -5.43 -0.86
CA GLU A 63 1.98 -6.71 -1.52
C GLU A 63 1.02 -6.55 -2.70
N CYS A 64 1.31 -7.20 -3.82
CA CYS A 64 0.44 -7.17 -4.98
C CYS A 64 -0.87 -7.92 -4.71
N PRO A 65 -2.05 -7.28 -4.87
CA PRO A 65 -3.33 -7.93 -4.62
C PRO A 65 -3.65 -9.03 -5.65
N VAL A 66 -2.93 -9.05 -6.79
CA VAL A 66 -3.15 -10.02 -7.88
C VAL A 66 -2.27 -11.26 -7.70
N CYS A 67 -0.96 -11.08 -7.52
CA CYS A 67 0.00 -12.19 -7.52
C CYS A 67 0.73 -12.40 -6.18
N ARG A 68 0.40 -11.60 -5.15
CA ARG A 68 0.96 -11.67 -3.79
C ARG A 68 2.47 -11.41 -3.69
N ASN A 69 3.12 -10.99 -4.79
CA ASN A 69 4.52 -10.58 -4.76
C ASN A 69 4.70 -9.19 -4.16
N ARG A 70 5.86 -8.96 -3.52
CA ARG A 70 6.24 -7.63 -3.04
C ARG A 70 6.29 -6.63 -4.20
N MET A 71 5.74 -5.46 -3.94
CA MET A 71 5.70 -4.35 -4.89
C MET A 71 6.81 -3.37 -4.60
N ARG A 72 7.36 -2.76 -5.65
CA ARG A 72 8.15 -1.54 -5.50
C ARG A 72 7.20 -0.39 -5.21
N HIS A 73 7.47 0.39 -4.18
CA HIS A 73 6.66 1.56 -3.82
C HIS A 73 7.54 2.77 -3.55
N GLY A 74 6.91 3.94 -3.48
CA GLY A 74 7.62 5.18 -3.14
C GLY A 74 6.70 6.38 -3.04
N GLN A 75 7.31 7.50 -2.73
CA GLN A 75 6.69 8.83 -2.68
C GLN A 75 7.08 9.61 -3.93
N ARG A 76 6.16 10.42 -4.45
CA ARG A 76 6.39 11.47 -5.45
C ARG A 76 6.61 12.83 -4.77
N HIS A 77 5.97 13.08 -3.63
CA HIS A 77 5.99 14.32 -2.86
C HIS A 77 6.31 14.02 -1.38
N PRO A 78 7.55 13.65 -1.06
CA PRO A 78 7.96 13.32 0.30
C PRO A 78 7.78 14.48 1.30
N GLU A 79 7.75 15.72 0.82
CA GLU A 79 7.50 16.90 1.65
C GLU A 79 6.02 17.13 1.99
N ARG A 80 5.11 16.33 1.41
CA ARG A 80 3.65 16.46 1.61
C ARG A 80 3.02 15.22 2.24
N PHE A 81 3.58 14.04 2.01
CA PHE A 81 3.01 12.78 2.43
C PHE A 81 4.09 11.86 2.99
N ASP A 82 3.84 11.35 4.19
CA ASP A 82 4.71 10.37 4.86
C ASP A 82 4.40 8.92 4.46
N PHE A 83 3.38 8.71 3.62
CA PHE A 83 2.97 7.41 3.10
C PHE A 83 3.32 7.23 1.61
N PRO A 84 3.47 6.00 1.09
CA PRO A 84 3.74 5.78 -0.33
C PRO A 84 2.59 6.28 -1.20
N GLU A 85 2.93 6.98 -2.28
CA GLU A 85 1.98 7.52 -3.25
C GLU A 85 1.83 6.63 -4.49
N TRP A 86 2.71 5.64 -4.67
CA TRP A 86 2.60 4.68 -5.76
C TRP A 86 3.20 3.34 -5.38
N ALA A 87 2.73 2.29 -6.04
CA ALA A 87 3.28 0.95 -5.95
C ALA A 87 3.16 0.22 -7.30
N THR A 88 4.21 -0.48 -7.73
CA THR A 88 4.24 -1.26 -8.97
C THR A 88 4.72 -2.68 -8.69
N CYS A 89 3.97 -3.67 -9.16
CA CYS A 89 4.39 -5.05 -9.16
C CYS A 89 5.18 -5.37 -10.44
N ASP A 90 6.45 -5.74 -10.31
CA ASP A 90 7.29 -6.09 -11.45
C ASP A 90 6.89 -7.44 -12.09
N SER A 91 6.18 -8.31 -11.35
CA SER A 91 5.80 -9.64 -11.82
C SER A 91 4.58 -9.66 -12.74
N CYS A 92 3.47 -9.04 -12.32
CA CYS A 92 2.23 -9.00 -13.10
C CYS A 92 1.93 -7.62 -13.69
N ARG A 93 2.83 -6.64 -13.53
CA ARG A 93 2.69 -5.27 -14.03
C ARG A 93 1.53 -4.48 -13.44
N TYR A 94 0.90 -4.97 -12.37
CA TYR A 94 -0.10 -4.23 -11.61
C TYR A 94 0.49 -2.93 -11.06
N HIS A 95 -0.25 -1.83 -11.17
CA HIS A 95 0.18 -0.52 -10.69
C HIS A 95 -0.90 0.13 -9.83
N TRP A 96 -0.53 0.60 -8.66
CA TRP A 96 -1.38 1.47 -7.85
C TRP A 96 -0.78 2.86 -7.76
N GLU A 97 -1.64 3.87 -7.82
CA GLU A 97 -1.26 5.25 -7.52
C GLU A 97 -2.29 5.96 -6.63
N PHE A 98 -1.76 6.83 -5.78
CA PHE A 98 -2.56 7.74 -4.98
C PHE A 98 -3.12 8.84 -5.87
N LYS A 99 -4.43 9.08 -5.76
CA LYS A 99 -5.10 10.15 -6.49
C LYS A 99 -5.03 11.44 -5.67
N HIS A 100 -4.26 12.40 -6.15
CA HIS A 100 -4.34 13.77 -5.65
C HIS A 100 -5.67 14.37 -6.10
N SER A 101 -6.50 14.82 -5.17
CA SER A 101 -7.78 15.47 -5.48
C SER A 101 -7.64 16.94 -5.94
N TYR A 102 -6.44 17.35 -6.35
CA TYR A 102 -6.11 18.73 -6.75
C TYR A 102 -5.71 18.84 -8.23
N ASP A 103 -6.31 18.02 -9.10
CA ASP A 103 -6.32 18.20 -10.57
C ASP A 103 -7.75 18.47 -11.06
#